data_AF-A0AAW8W8J9-F1
#
_entry.id   AF-A0AAW8W8J9-F1
#
_cell.length_a   1.000
_cell.length_b   1.000
_cell.length_c   1.000
_cell.angle_alpha   90.00
_cell.angle_beta   90.00
_cell.angle_gamma   90.00
#
_symmetry.space_group_name_H-M   'P 1'
#
loop_
_entity.id
_entity.type
_entity.pdbx_description
1 polymer ?
#
loop_
_entity_poly.entity_id
_entity_poly.type
_entity_poly.pdbx_seq_one_letter_code
_entity_poly.pdbx_strand_id
1 'polypeptide(L)'
;MASNPLMVAEVHRLENQFGSVKNWPDEEVEKLHKVANRSGGDRALDTYSTDRVRDMITRGYLTRFVIEQSGRDDKWVRDLVQAMMASPGFEYRATDDDLVQLRYIYTHIRVNKHYREIARCMDRRVDWVRKYMKELKAVPRA
;
A
#
# COMPACT_ATOMS: atom_id res chain seq x y z
N MET A 1 15.10 12.97 -20.40
CA MET A 1 13.95 12.22 -19.84
C MET A 1 13.77 10.97 -20.67
N ALA A 2 13.80 9.78 -20.08
CA ALA A 2 13.58 8.53 -20.82
C ALA A 2 12.10 8.46 -21.20
N SER A 3 11.79 8.58 -22.49
CA SER A 3 10.42 8.49 -22.99
C SER A 3 9.98 7.02 -22.96
N ASN A 4 8.87 6.70 -22.29
CA ASN A 4 8.33 5.34 -22.26
C ASN A 4 7.86 4.97 -23.67
N PRO A 5 8.49 4.01 -24.38
CA PRO A 5 8.16 3.71 -25.78
C PRO A 5 6.70 3.30 -25.98
N LEU A 6 6.10 2.65 -24.98
CA LEU A 6 4.69 2.25 -24.99
C LEU A 6 3.75 3.46 -24.86
N MET A 7 4.14 4.47 -24.09
CA MET A 7 3.37 5.71 -23.98
C MET A 7 3.38 6.48 -25.30
N VAL A 8 4.54 6.57 -25.96
CA VAL A 8 4.68 7.25 -27.26
C VAL A 8 3.84 6.56 -28.33
N ALA A 9 3.87 5.22 -28.39
CA ALA A 9 3.05 4.45 -29.33
C ALA A 9 1.55 4.67 -29.11
N GLU A 10 1.11 4.72 -27.84
CA GLU A 10 -0.30 4.91 -27.50
C GLU A 10 -0.78 6.34 -27.77
N VAL A 11 0.06 7.35 -27.50
CA VAL A 11 -0.18 8.75 -27.90
C VAL A 11 -0.39 8.82 -29.41
N HIS A 12 0.51 8.25 -30.22
CA HIS A 12 0.36 8.28 -31.68
C HIS A 12 -0.89 7.53 -32.17
N ARG A 13 -1.29 6.43 -31.51
CA ARG A 13 -2.55 5.74 -31.82
C ARG A 13 -3.75 6.67 -31.60
N LEU A 14 -3.79 7.38 -30.48
CA LEU A 14 -4.87 8.29 -30.12
C LEU A 14 -4.90 9.53 -30.99
N GLU A 15 -3.73 10.10 -31.32
CA GLU A 15 -3.63 11.19 -32.29
C GLU A 15 -4.19 10.80 -33.66
N ASN A 16 -3.93 9.58 -34.13
CA ASN A 16 -4.47 9.09 -35.40
C ASN A 16 -5.98 8.80 -35.36
N GLN A 17 -6.53 8.38 -34.22
CA GLN A 17 -7.95 8.02 -34.10
C GLN A 17 -8.86 9.20 -33.78
N PHE A 18 -8.43 10.08 -32.87
CA PHE A 18 -9.26 11.16 -32.33
C PHE A 18 -8.71 12.56 -32.69
N GLY A 19 -7.52 12.62 -33.29
CA GLY A 19 -6.86 13.88 -33.65
C GLY A 19 -6.23 14.54 -32.43
N SER A 20 -6.45 15.85 -32.29
CA SER A 20 -5.95 16.63 -31.16
C SER A 20 -6.38 16.07 -29.81
N VAL A 21 -5.51 16.19 -28.81
CA VAL A 21 -5.73 15.76 -27.41
C VAL A 21 -7.07 16.25 -26.83
N LYS A 22 -7.58 17.40 -27.29
CA LYS A 22 -8.86 17.96 -26.84
C LYS A 22 -10.08 17.12 -27.23
N ASN A 23 -9.93 16.25 -28.22
CA ASN A 23 -11.00 15.40 -28.75
C ASN A 23 -10.92 13.97 -28.22
N TRP A 24 -9.94 13.68 -27.35
CA TRP A 24 -9.75 12.35 -26.84
C TRP A 24 -10.83 12.03 -25.81
N PRO A 25 -11.45 10.84 -25.88
CA PRO A 25 -12.35 10.39 -24.84
C PRO A 25 -11.61 10.29 -23.50
N ASP A 26 -12.26 10.73 -22.42
CA ASP A 26 -11.69 10.70 -21.06
C ASP A 26 -11.22 9.29 -20.67
N GLU A 27 -11.93 8.25 -21.13
CA GLU A 27 -11.56 6.85 -20.92
C GLU A 27 -10.20 6.48 -21.53
N GLU A 28 -9.88 7.03 -22.70
CA GLU A 28 -8.60 6.78 -23.39
C GLU A 28 -7.46 7.59 -22.75
N VAL A 29 -7.76 8.80 -22.26
CA VAL A 29 -6.83 9.61 -21.45
C VAL A 29 -6.49 8.87 -20.15
N GLU A 30 -7.47 8.28 -19.49
CA GLU A 30 -7.27 7.49 -18.27
C GLU A 30 -6.42 6.22 -18.54
N LYS A 31 -6.66 5.53 -19.67
CA LYS A 31 -5.80 4.40 -20.11
C LYS A 31 -4.37 4.86 -20.34
N LEU A 32 -4.15 6.01 -20.96
CA LEU A 32 -2.81 6.56 -21.16
C LEU A 32 -2.12 6.90 -19.83
N HIS A 33 -2.85 7.46 -18.86
CA HIS A 33 -2.33 7.68 -17.50
C HIS A 33 -1.94 6.36 -16.82
N LYS A 34 -2.71 5.27 -17.04
CA LYS A 34 -2.37 3.94 -16.54
C LYS A 34 -1.09 3.39 -17.18
N VAL A 35 -0.86 3.64 -18.47
CA VAL A 35 0.37 3.25 -19.19
C VAL A 35 1.57 4.10 -18.76
N ALA A 36 1.38 5.41 -18.57
CA ALA A 36 2.41 6.32 -18.06
C ALA A 36 2.90 5.90 -16.66
N ASN A 37 1.99 5.42 -15.81
CA ASN A 37 2.30 4.89 -14.48
C ASN A 37 2.85 3.45 -14.49
N ARG A 38 2.99 2.81 -15.67
CA ARG A 38 3.61 1.48 -15.88
C ARG A 38 5.05 1.57 -16.41
N SER A 39 5.78 2.65 -16.14
CA SER A 39 7.22 2.70 -16.44
C SER A 39 7.98 1.78 -15.45
N GLY A 40 8.07 0.50 -15.81
CA GLY A 40 8.88 -0.54 -15.16
C GLY A 40 8.69 -1.86 -15.90
N GLY A 41 9.66 -2.24 -16.71
CA GLY A 41 9.55 -3.30 -17.72
C GLY A 41 9.44 -4.73 -17.18
N ASP A 42 8.89 -5.58 -18.04
CA ASP A 42 9.12 -7.04 -18.21
C ASP A 42 8.99 -8.00 -17.00
N ARG A 43 8.41 -7.54 -15.90
CA ARG A 43 7.77 -8.39 -14.89
C ARG A 43 6.49 -7.74 -14.45
N ALA A 44 5.40 -7.94 -15.20
CA ALA A 44 4.05 -7.70 -14.70
C ALA A 44 3.68 -8.76 -13.64
N LEU A 45 4.49 -8.86 -12.58
CA LEU A 45 4.08 -9.41 -11.30
C LEU A 45 3.09 -8.40 -10.73
N ASP A 46 1.86 -8.83 -10.46
CA ASP A 46 0.75 -8.12 -9.80
C ASP A 46 1.19 -6.93 -8.92
N THR A 47 1.52 -5.80 -9.54
CA THR A 47 2.07 -4.69 -8.80
C THR A 47 0.90 -3.98 -8.15
N TYR A 48 0.85 -3.98 -6.82
CA TYR A 48 -0.26 -3.39 -6.09
C TYR A 48 -0.46 -1.93 -6.49
N SER A 49 -1.73 -1.50 -6.57
CA SER A 49 -2.06 -0.09 -6.77
C SER A 49 -1.46 0.75 -5.64
N THR A 50 -1.19 2.04 -5.90
CA THR A 50 -0.66 2.94 -4.87
C THR A 50 -1.58 2.98 -3.64
N ASP A 51 -2.89 2.92 -3.83
CA ASP A 51 -3.86 2.93 -2.73
C ASP A 51 -3.79 1.67 -1.88
N ARG A 52 -3.53 0.51 -2.48
CA ARG A 52 -3.31 -0.73 -1.71
C ARG A 52 -2.02 -0.66 -0.90
N VAL A 53 -0.96 -0.04 -1.43
CA VAL A 53 0.28 0.21 -0.66
C VAL A 53 0.01 1.16 0.50
N ARG A 54 -0.73 2.26 0.27
CA ARG A 54 -1.14 3.20 1.32
C ARG A 54 -1.99 2.52 2.40
N ASP A 55 -2.92 1.66 2.02
CA ASP A 55 -3.71 0.85 2.97
C ASP A 55 -2.79 -0.01 3.84
N MET A 56 -1.83 -0.72 3.23
CA MET A 56 -0.87 -1.52 3.98
C MET A 56 -0.06 -0.71 5.00
N ILE A 57 0.39 0.48 4.62
CA ILE A 57 1.14 1.40 5.49
C ILE A 57 0.25 1.89 6.64
N THR A 58 -1.00 2.26 6.33
CA THR A 58 -1.99 2.74 7.32
C THR A 58 -2.41 1.63 8.27
N ARG A 59 -2.46 0.38 7.81
CA ARG A 59 -2.62 -0.82 8.64
C ARG A 59 -1.36 -1.18 9.42
N GLY A 60 -0.31 -0.38 9.32
CA GLY A 60 0.89 -0.51 10.12
C GLY A 60 1.77 -1.71 9.76
N TYR A 61 1.70 -2.25 8.53
CA TYR A 61 2.67 -3.26 8.09
C TYR A 61 4.10 -2.68 8.12
N LEU A 62 5.08 -3.56 8.36
CA LEU A 62 6.50 -3.22 8.28
C LEU A 62 6.89 -2.88 6.84
N THR A 63 7.75 -1.88 6.66
CA THR A 63 8.18 -1.43 5.32
C THR A 63 8.72 -2.58 4.46
N ARG A 64 9.50 -3.50 5.04
CA ARG A 64 9.98 -4.70 4.33
C ARG A 64 8.84 -5.56 3.77
N PHE A 65 7.80 -5.77 4.55
CA PHE A 65 6.65 -6.57 4.17
C PHE A 65 5.84 -5.86 3.07
N VAL A 66 5.70 -4.53 3.18
CA VAL A 66 5.05 -3.73 2.13
C VAL A 66 5.83 -3.83 0.81
N ILE A 67 7.16 -3.76 0.85
CA ILE A 67 8.02 -3.92 -0.33
C ILE A 67 7.80 -5.30 -0.96
N GLU A 68 7.97 -6.37 -0.18
CA GLU A 68 7.85 -7.75 -0.63
C GLU A 68 6.48 -8.07 -1.24
N GLN A 69 5.40 -7.62 -0.61
CA GLN A 69 4.04 -7.91 -1.05
C GLN A 69 3.56 -7.03 -2.19
N SER A 70 4.03 -5.78 -2.27
CA SER A 70 3.56 -4.85 -3.30
C SER A 70 4.24 -5.03 -4.65
N GLY A 71 5.44 -5.65 -4.67
CA GLY A 71 6.29 -5.74 -5.85
C GLY A 71 6.76 -4.37 -6.37
N ARG A 72 6.64 -3.31 -5.56
CA ARG A 72 7.06 -1.94 -5.90
C ARG A 72 8.53 -1.75 -5.57
N ASP A 73 9.12 -0.75 -6.22
CA ASP A 73 10.49 -0.32 -5.94
C ASP A 73 10.71 0.03 -4.45
N ASP A 74 11.77 -0.52 -3.87
CA ASP A 74 12.13 -0.35 -2.45
C ASP A 74 12.23 1.12 -2.03
N LYS A 75 12.88 1.94 -2.88
CA LYS A 75 13.08 3.35 -2.58
C LYS A 75 11.74 4.08 -2.62
N TRP A 76 10.92 3.81 -3.63
CA TRP A 76 9.57 4.38 -3.73
C TRP A 76 8.70 4.05 -2.50
N VAL A 77 8.70 2.80 -2.02
CA VAL A 77 7.93 2.41 -0.83
C VAL A 77 8.47 3.12 0.42
N ARG A 78 9.79 3.21 0.58
CA ARG A 78 10.40 3.91 1.73
C ARG A 78 10.06 5.40 1.73
N ASP A 79 10.16 6.06 0.58
CA ASP A 79 9.81 7.47 0.42
C ASP A 79 8.32 7.69 0.74
N LEU A 80 7.43 6.82 0.27
CA LEU A 80 6.00 6.88 0.57
C LEU A 80 5.70 6.68 2.06
N VAL A 81 6.32 5.69 2.70
CA VAL A 81 6.17 5.45 4.15
C VAL A 81 6.58 6.69 4.93
N GLN A 82 7.74 7.28 4.60
CA GLN A 82 8.24 8.47 5.27
C GLN A 82 7.30 9.66 5.08
N ALA A 83 6.84 9.90 3.85
CA ALA A 83 5.91 10.98 3.54
C ALA A 83 4.58 10.82 4.29
N MET A 84 4.00 9.62 4.30
CA MET A 84 2.76 9.35 5.02
C MET A 84 2.92 9.52 6.53
N MET A 85 3.96 8.94 7.13
CA MET A 85 4.16 9.00 8.58
C MET A 85 4.54 10.40 9.09
N ALA A 86 5.12 11.25 8.23
CA ALA A 86 5.40 12.64 8.54
C ALA A 86 4.18 13.56 8.36
N SER A 87 3.11 13.09 7.70
CA SER A 87 1.92 13.89 7.46
C SER A 87 1.19 14.18 8.78
N PRO A 88 0.86 15.44 9.07
CA PRO A 88 -0.10 15.78 10.12
C PRO A 88 -1.42 15.04 9.85
N GLY A 89 -1.90 14.26 10.81
CA GLY A 89 -3.11 13.45 10.67
C GLY A 89 -2.89 12.01 10.19
N PHE A 90 -1.64 11.55 10.06
CA PHE A 90 -1.40 10.13 9.91
C PHE A 90 -1.87 9.38 11.17
N GLU A 91 -2.81 8.46 10.96
CA GLU A 91 -3.25 7.55 11.99
C GLU A 91 -3.27 6.12 11.48
N TYR A 92 -2.82 5.20 12.33
CA TYR A 92 -3.04 3.80 12.09
C TYR A 92 -4.53 3.47 12.03
N ARG A 93 -4.86 2.53 11.13
CA ARG A 93 -6.18 1.90 10.98
C ARG A 93 -6.04 0.39 11.19
N ALA A 94 -7.13 -0.25 11.59
CA ALA A 94 -7.25 -1.70 11.66
C ALA A 94 -8.60 -2.08 11.06
N THR A 95 -8.64 -3.18 10.30
CA THR A 95 -9.89 -3.82 9.92
C THR A 95 -10.36 -4.76 11.03
N ASP A 96 -11.62 -5.22 10.98
CA ASP A 96 -12.10 -6.23 11.93
C ASP A 96 -11.27 -7.51 11.90
N ASP A 97 -10.87 -7.95 10.70
CA ASP A 97 -9.97 -9.10 10.53
C ASP A 97 -8.61 -8.88 11.20
N ASP A 98 -8.05 -7.67 11.12
CA ASP A 98 -6.80 -7.34 11.81
C ASP A 98 -6.95 -7.49 13.34
N LEU A 99 -8.11 -7.08 13.87
CA LEU A 99 -8.41 -7.16 15.31
C LEU A 99 -8.66 -8.61 15.75
N VAL A 100 -9.31 -9.42 14.92
CA VAL A 100 -9.50 -10.87 15.14
C VAL A 100 -8.15 -11.57 15.18
N GLN A 101 -7.28 -11.31 14.20
CA GLN A 101 -5.93 -11.87 14.17
C GLN A 101 -5.09 -11.42 15.36
N LEU A 102 -5.15 -10.13 15.73
CA LEU A 102 -4.45 -9.60 16.89
C LEU A 102 -4.90 -10.27 18.19
N ARG A 103 -6.22 -10.47 18.37
CA ARG A 103 -6.79 -11.18 19.52
C ARG A 103 -6.31 -12.64 19.56
N TYR A 104 -6.39 -13.33 18.43
CA TYR A 104 -5.92 -14.71 18.32
C TYR A 104 -4.44 -14.84 18.69
N ILE A 105 -3.58 -13.99 18.15
CA ILE A 105 -2.15 -14.02 18.45
C ILE A 105 -1.89 -13.69 19.92
N TYR A 106 -2.59 -12.69 20.48
CA TYR A 106 -2.48 -12.33 21.88
C TYR A 106 -2.87 -13.46 22.85
N THR A 107 -3.85 -14.30 22.48
CA THR A 107 -4.28 -15.43 23.32
C THR A 107 -3.40 -16.67 23.15
N HIS A 108 -2.71 -16.83 22.01
CA HIS A 108 -1.95 -18.04 21.69
C HIS A 108 -0.43 -17.91 21.80
N ILE A 109 0.12 -16.69 21.87
CA ILE A 109 1.54 -16.49 22.19
C ILE A 109 1.77 -16.83 23.68
N ARG A 110 2.58 -17.88 23.90
CA ARG A 110 2.93 -18.41 25.24
C ARG A 110 4.08 -17.68 25.93
N VAL A 111 5.03 -17.17 25.15
CA VAL A 111 6.21 -16.45 25.65
C VAL A 111 5.83 -14.98 25.78
N ASN A 112 6.12 -14.38 26.93
CA ASN A 112 5.76 -13.03 27.36
C ASN A 112 5.02 -12.16 26.32
N LYS A 113 3.76 -11.80 26.62
CA LYS A 113 2.83 -10.98 25.82
C LYS A 113 3.31 -9.54 25.57
N HIS A 114 4.54 -9.38 25.12
CA HIS A 114 5.18 -8.15 24.78
C HIS A 114 4.75 -7.75 23.38
N TYR A 115 4.37 -6.49 23.23
CA TYR A 115 3.91 -5.93 21.96
C TYR A 115 4.91 -6.13 20.80
N ARG A 116 6.20 -6.25 21.10
CA ARG A 116 7.24 -6.53 20.10
C ARG A 116 7.10 -7.92 19.45
N GLU A 117 6.80 -8.94 20.25
CA GLU A 117 6.65 -10.31 19.73
C GLU A 117 5.38 -10.45 18.90
N ILE A 118 4.28 -9.89 19.39
CA ILE A 118 3.01 -9.82 18.66
C ILE A 118 3.19 -9.08 17.33
N ALA A 119 3.85 -7.92 17.35
CA ALA A 119 4.14 -7.14 16.15
C ALA A 119 4.95 -7.93 15.13
N ARG A 120 5.96 -8.67 15.59
CA ARG A 120 6.75 -9.56 14.72
C ARG A 120 5.92 -10.67 14.09
N CYS A 121 5.02 -11.30 14.85
CA CYS A 121 4.16 -12.38 14.33
C CYS A 121 3.15 -11.89 13.28
N MET A 122 2.84 -10.60 13.23
CA MET A 122 1.90 -10.01 12.28
C MET A 122 2.58 -9.19 11.17
N ASP A 123 3.92 -9.11 11.17
CA ASP A 123 4.68 -8.14 10.38
C ASP A 123 4.11 -6.70 10.49
N ARG A 124 3.74 -6.32 11.71
CA ARG A 124 3.22 -4.99 12.07
C ARG A 124 4.27 -4.16 12.80
N ARG A 125 4.06 -2.85 12.81
CA ARG A 125 4.76 -1.92 13.71
C ARG A 125 4.29 -2.11 15.15
N VAL A 126 5.22 -1.99 16.10
CA VAL A 126 4.93 -2.13 17.53
C VAL A 126 3.91 -1.10 18.00
N ASP A 127 3.94 0.08 17.40
CA ASP A 127 3.12 1.25 17.69
C ASP A 127 1.66 0.97 17.33
N TRP A 128 1.44 0.32 16.18
CA TRP A 128 0.14 -0.19 15.73
C TRP A 128 -0.42 -1.20 16.74
N VAL A 129 0.39 -2.19 17.14
CA VAL A 129 -0.02 -3.20 18.14
C VAL A 129 -0.35 -2.54 19.48
N ARG A 130 0.46 -1.56 19.93
CA ARG A 130 0.21 -0.83 21.18
C ARG A 130 -1.12 -0.06 21.15
N LYS A 131 -1.46 0.59 20.03
CA LYS A 131 -2.73 1.31 19.86
C LYS A 131 -3.90 0.33 20.00
N TYR A 132 -3.95 -0.69 19.14
CA TYR A 132 -5.09 -1.60 19.06
C TYR A 132 -5.19 -2.60 20.22
N MET A 133 -4.07 -2.95 20.88
CA MET A 133 -4.13 -3.73 22.11
C MET A 133 -4.75 -2.97 23.28
N LYS A 134 -4.62 -1.64 23.33
CA LYS A 134 -5.31 -0.84 24.35
C LYS A 134 -6.81 -0.83 24.08
N GLU A 135 -7.20 -0.62 22.82
CA GLU A 135 -8.60 -0.66 22.38
C GLU A 135 -9.22 -2.04 22.67
N LEU A 136 -8.57 -3.14 22.31
CA LEU A 136 -9.03 -4.50 22.58
C LEU A 136 -9.24 -4.81 24.08
N LYS A 137 -8.45 -4.19 24.96
CA LYS A 137 -8.59 -4.34 26.42
C LYS A 137 -9.65 -3.41 27.02
N ALA A 138 -9.96 -2.30 26.36
CA ALA A 138 -10.98 -1.36 26.80
C ALA A 138 -12.40 -1.85 26.48
N VAL A 139 -12.56 -2.77 25.51
CA VAL A 139 -13.84 -3.41 25.21
C VAL A 139 -14.19 -4.41 26.33
N PRO A 140 -15.30 -4.21 27.06
CA PRO A 140 -15.76 -5.17 28.07
C PRO A 140 -15.99 -6.53 27.43
N ARG A 141 -15.64 -7.60 28.14
CA ARG A 141 -16.05 -8.95 27.73
C ARG A 141 -17.57 -9.03 27.83
N ALA A 142 -18.23 -9.16 26.69
CA ALA A 142 -19.64 -9.56 26.62
C ALA A 142 -19.81 -10.98 27.17
#